data_AF-A0A5N5JFF3-F1
#
_entry.id   AF-A0A5N5JFF3-F1
#
_cell.length_a   1.000
_cell.length_b   1.000
_cell.length_c   1.000
_cell.angle_alpha   90.00
_cell.angle_beta   90.00
_cell.angle_gamma   90.00
#
_symmetry.space_group_name_H-M   'P 1'
#
loop_
_entity.id
_entity.type
_entity.pdbx_description
1 polymer ?
#
loop_
_entity_poly.entity_id
_entity_poly.type
_entity_poly.pdbx_seq_one_letter_code
_entity_poly.pdbx_strand_id
1 'polypeptide(L)'
;MDSKVSSLLFIAILCLLSSTSTAFNITKILAQYPEFASFNDLLAQSGLAQEINGRETITVLALDNGSIDGLSGRPVDIAKRILSAHVILDYYDQIKLSKLQKASTIVTTLFQASGIADDRQGFLNISKTAEGIKFGSAMKGAPLVASLVKSVYAQPYNISVLQVSEPIEAPGIENMAPPPPPAAVPKKAPAPAPAAKTPPSAPPTDKTPSKAPAPSKVEPSTPTESPTEGPVAADVPAASPLADAPLADETTAEAPAKSASSKMHVGGAVVVVGLLACMVGF
;
A
#
# COMPACT_ATOMS: atom_id res chain seq x y z
N MET A 1 -1.59 -30.31 -42.28
CA MET A 1 -2.55 -29.70 -41.34
C MET A 1 -2.78 -28.26 -41.74
N ASP A 2 -4.03 -27.83 -41.83
CA ASP A 2 -4.39 -26.43 -42.04
C ASP A 2 -3.78 -25.53 -40.95
N SER A 3 -3.07 -24.48 -41.37
CA SER A 3 -2.42 -23.53 -40.46
C SER A 3 -3.39 -22.89 -39.46
N LYS A 4 -4.68 -22.80 -39.83
CA LYS A 4 -5.78 -22.35 -38.96
C LYS A 4 -6.05 -23.31 -37.80
N VAL A 5 -6.01 -24.63 -38.05
CA VAL A 5 -6.24 -25.65 -37.02
C VAL A 5 -5.07 -25.68 -36.05
N SER A 6 -3.83 -25.51 -36.55
CA SER A 6 -2.63 -25.36 -35.71
C SER A 6 -2.69 -24.12 -34.83
N SER A 7 -3.11 -22.97 -35.38
CA SER A 7 -3.27 -21.72 -34.63
C SER A 7 -4.38 -21.80 -33.56
N LEU A 8 -5.51 -22.42 -33.87
CA LEU A 8 -6.59 -22.66 -32.91
C LEU A 8 -6.15 -23.58 -31.76
N LEU A 9 -5.36 -24.61 -32.08
CA LEU A 9 -4.83 -25.55 -31.08
C LEU A 9 -3.77 -24.87 -30.19
N PHE A 10 -2.96 -23.96 -30.74
CA PHE A 10 -2.03 -23.12 -29.98
C PHE A 10 -2.74 -22.13 -29.05
N ILE A 11 -3.80 -21.47 -29.53
CA ILE A 11 -4.61 -20.55 -28.70
C ILE A 11 -5.35 -21.32 -27.60
N ALA A 12 -5.90 -22.50 -27.91
CA ALA A 12 -6.54 -23.36 -26.92
C ALA A 12 -5.56 -23.79 -25.81
N ILE A 13 -4.35 -24.23 -26.19
CA ILE A 13 -3.30 -24.56 -25.20
C ILE A 13 -2.92 -23.33 -24.37
N LEU A 14 -2.78 -22.15 -24.98
CA LEU A 14 -2.48 -20.90 -24.25
C LEU A 14 -3.60 -20.51 -23.26
N CYS A 15 -4.87 -20.77 -23.61
CA CYS A 15 -6.01 -20.59 -22.71
C CYS A 15 -6.04 -21.63 -21.58
N LEU A 16 -5.58 -22.87 -21.80
CA LEU A 16 -5.45 -23.87 -20.72
C LEU A 16 -4.27 -23.57 -19.77
N LEU A 17 -3.26 -22.83 -20.21
CA LEU A 17 -2.19 -22.29 -19.34
C LEU A 17 -2.59 -20.99 -18.63
N SER A 18 -3.79 -20.45 -18.87
CA SER A 18 -4.26 -19.22 -18.24
C SER A 18 -4.68 -19.48 -16.79
N SER A 19 -3.68 -19.43 -15.90
CA SER A 19 -3.77 -19.08 -14.48
C SER A 19 -4.75 -19.90 -13.63
N THR A 20 -4.20 -20.87 -12.89
CA THR A 20 -4.78 -21.25 -11.59
C THR A 20 -4.63 -20.04 -10.66
N SER A 21 -5.64 -19.15 -10.63
CA SER A 21 -5.70 -18.12 -9.60
C SER A 21 -5.96 -18.82 -8.28
N THR A 22 -4.92 -18.93 -7.44
CA THR A 22 -5.05 -19.46 -6.09
C THR A 22 -5.78 -18.42 -5.25
N ALA A 23 -7.11 -18.49 -5.25
CA ALA A 23 -7.93 -17.61 -4.44
C ALA A 23 -7.75 -17.99 -2.96
N PHE A 24 -7.14 -17.11 -2.19
CA PHE A 24 -7.11 -17.23 -0.73
C PHE A 24 -8.37 -16.60 -0.12
N ASN A 25 -8.65 -16.96 1.13
CA ASN A 25 -9.70 -16.32 1.90
C ASN A 25 -9.17 -16.02 3.31
N ILE A 26 -8.98 -14.73 3.62
CA ILE A 26 -8.38 -14.28 4.88
C ILE A 26 -9.17 -14.77 6.10
N THR A 27 -10.51 -14.79 6.04
CA THR A 27 -11.30 -15.18 7.20
C THR A 27 -11.24 -16.68 7.46
N LYS A 28 -11.11 -17.48 6.40
CA LYS A 28 -10.86 -18.93 6.53
C LYS A 28 -9.45 -19.23 7.03
N ILE A 29 -8.45 -18.47 6.59
CA ILE A 29 -7.07 -18.59 7.07
C ILE A 29 -7.03 -18.27 8.56
N LEU A 30 -7.54 -17.11 8.98
CA LEU A 30 -7.53 -16.68 10.39
C LEU A 30 -8.41 -17.54 11.30
N ALA A 31 -9.49 -18.14 10.79
CA ALA A 31 -10.34 -19.05 11.58
C ALA A 31 -9.60 -20.30 12.09
N GLN A 32 -8.43 -20.63 11.53
CA GLN A 32 -7.58 -21.72 12.03
C GLN A 32 -6.76 -21.32 13.28
N TYR A 33 -6.77 -20.05 13.65
CA TYR A 33 -5.95 -19.47 14.71
C TYR A 33 -6.83 -18.69 15.71
N PRO A 34 -7.30 -19.33 16.79
CA PRO A 34 -8.22 -18.71 17.75
C PRO A 34 -7.69 -17.43 18.40
N GLU A 35 -6.36 -17.26 18.45
CA GLU A 35 -5.73 -16.05 18.99
C GLU A 35 -5.96 -14.79 18.13
N PHE A 36 -6.50 -14.93 16.91
CA PHE A 36 -6.85 -13.82 16.01
C PHE A 36 -8.37 -13.68 15.78
N ALA A 37 -9.21 -14.33 16.60
CA ALA A 37 -10.66 -14.33 16.41
C ALA A 37 -11.26 -12.92 16.37
N SER A 38 -10.88 -12.05 17.31
CA SER A 38 -11.38 -10.66 17.36
C SER A 38 -10.98 -9.85 16.13
N PHE A 39 -9.75 -10.05 15.63
CA PHE A 39 -9.27 -9.43 14.40
C PHE A 39 -10.06 -9.91 13.19
N ASN A 40 -10.28 -11.22 13.09
CA ASN A 40 -11.05 -11.82 12.02
C ASN A 40 -12.50 -11.30 11.98
N ASP A 41 -13.14 -11.18 13.13
CA ASP A 41 -14.50 -10.66 13.27
C ASP A 41 -14.58 -9.20 12.82
N LEU A 42 -13.62 -8.36 13.22
CA LEU A 42 -13.57 -6.96 12.78
C LEU A 42 -13.32 -6.82 11.27
N LEU A 43 -12.47 -7.67 10.68
CA LEU A 43 -12.30 -7.71 9.22
C LEU A 43 -13.61 -8.05 8.51
N ALA A 44 -14.39 -8.99 9.04
CA ALA A 44 -15.69 -9.36 8.48
C ALA A 44 -16.73 -8.25 8.64
N GLN A 45 -16.88 -7.69 9.84
CA GLN A 45 -17.87 -6.66 10.15
C GLN A 45 -17.65 -5.35 9.38
N SER A 46 -16.38 -4.97 9.15
CA SER A 46 -16.02 -3.77 8.39
C SER A 46 -16.11 -3.94 6.86
N GLY A 47 -16.31 -5.17 6.37
CA GLY A 47 -16.21 -5.52 4.95
C GLY A 47 -14.78 -5.56 4.41
N LEU A 48 -13.77 -5.27 5.24
CA LEU A 48 -12.36 -5.27 4.82
C LEU A 48 -11.89 -6.66 4.39
N ALA A 49 -12.46 -7.72 4.96
CA ALA A 49 -12.23 -9.10 4.51
C ALA A 49 -12.51 -9.30 3.01
N GLN A 50 -13.57 -8.68 2.48
CA GLN A 50 -13.92 -8.79 1.06
C GLN A 50 -12.90 -8.04 0.20
N GLU A 51 -12.45 -6.88 0.64
CA GLU A 51 -11.43 -6.09 -0.05
C GLU A 51 -10.07 -6.81 -0.07
N ILE A 52 -9.70 -7.48 1.02
CA ILE A 52 -8.48 -8.32 1.08
C ILE A 52 -8.59 -9.51 0.13
N ASN A 53 -9.71 -10.23 0.16
CA ASN A 53 -9.95 -11.40 -0.68
C ASN A 53 -10.03 -11.08 -2.18
N GLY A 54 -10.27 -9.81 -2.53
CA GLY A 54 -10.29 -9.33 -3.91
C GLY A 54 -8.91 -8.99 -4.48
N ARG A 55 -7.82 -9.20 -3.73
CA ARG A 55 -6.44 -8.92 -4.19
C ARG A 55 -5.73 -10.18 -4.65
N GLU A 56 -4.85 -10.02 -5.62
CA GLU A 56 -3.98 -11.10 -6.11
C GLU A 56 -2.79 -11.33 -5.17
N THR A 57 -2.25 -10.23 -4.64
CA THR A 57 -1.07 -10.20 -3.78
C THR A 57 -1.31 -9.26 -2.60
N ILE A 58 -1.13 -9.75 -1.38
CA ILE A 58 -1.40 -9.00 -0.15
C ILE A 58 -0.51 -9.45 1.01
N THR A 59 -0.22 -8.55 1.95
CA THR A 59 0.29 -8.91 3.28
C THR A 59 -0.64 -8.34 4.33
N VAL A 60 -1.07 -9.18 5.28
CA VAL A 60 -1.94 -8.79 6.38
C VAL A 60 -1.13 -8.79 7.67
N LEU A 61 -1.03 -7.63 8.32
CA LEU A 61 -0.46 -7.49 9.65
C LEU A 61 -1.57 -7.76 10.68
N ALA A 62 -1.60 -8.98 11.19
CA ALA A 62 -2.63 -9.44 12.12
C ALA A 62 -2.31 -9.03 13.56
N LEU A 63 -3.34 -8.59 14.27
CA LEU A 63 -3.31 -8.30 15.70
C LEU A 63 -3.92 -9.48 16.44
N ASP A 64 -3.24 -9.99 17.46
CA ASP A 64 -3.87 -10.98 18.33
C ASP A 64 -4.97 -10.35 19.19
N ASN A 65 -5.72 -11.19 19.88
CA ASN A 65 -6.86 -10.76 20.70
C ASN A 65 -6.45 -9.78 21.83
N GLY A 66 -5.20 -9.79 22.29
CA GLY A 66 -4.74 -8.84 23.33
C GLY A 66 -4.28 -7.50 22.74
N SER A 67 -3.63 -7.53 21.58
CA SER A 67 -3.18 -6.32 20.88
C SER A 67 -4.33 -5.52 20.26
N ILE A 68 -5.45 -6.16 19.94
CA ILE A 68 -6.57 -5.50 19.27
C ILE A 68 -7.52 -4.75 20.21
N ASP A 69 -7.38 -4.93 21.53
CA ASP A 69 -8.30 -4.36 22.52
C ASP A 69 -8.42 -2.82 22.42
N GLY A 70 -7.36 -2.12 22.00
CA GLY A 70 -7.40 -0.67 21.75
C GLY A 70 -8.32 -0.23 20.59
N LEU A 71 -8.79 -1.17 19.76
CA LEU A 71 -9.77 -0.95 18.71
C LEU A 71 -11.20 -1.34 19.15
N SER A 72 -11.33 -2.14 20.21
CA SER A 72 -12.61 -2.58 20.76
C SER A 72 -13.38 -1.37 21.33
N GLY A 73 -14.53 -1.05 20.73
CA GLY A 73 -15.36 0.09 21.13
C GLY A 73 -15.19 1.33 20.26
N ARG A 74 -14.24 1.35 19.32
CA ARG A 74 -14.18 2.41 18.30
C ARG A 74 -15.32 2.25 17.27
N PRO A 75 -15.79 3.34 16.65
CA PRO A 75 -16.68 3.27 15.50
C PRO A 75 -16.12 2.37 14.40
N VAL A 76 -16.99 1.56 13.77
CA VAL A 76 -16.58 0.54 12.78
C VAL A 76 -15.84 1.17 11.59
N ASP A 77 -16.20 2.38 11.20
CA ASP A 77 -15.53 3.13 10.14
C ASP A 77 -14.09 3.55 10.53
N ILE A 78 -13.87 3.98 11.78
CA ILE A 78 -12.53 4.29 12.29
C ILE A 78 -11.70 3.01 12.41
N ALA A 79 -12.27 1.95 12.99
CA ALA A 79 -11.62 0.65 13.07
C ALA A 79 -11.24 0.14 11.68
N LYS A 80 -12.13 0.26 10.68
CA LYS A 80 -11.84 -0.08 9.29
C LYS A 80 -10.63 0.69 8.74
N ARG A 81 -10.54 2.00 8.95
CA ARG A 81 -9.40 2.80 8.47
C ARG A 81 -8.08 2.33 9.08
N ILE A 82 -8.07 2.10 10.40
CA ILE A 82 -6.89 1.60 11.11
C ILE A 82 -6.50 0.21 10.59
N LEU A 83 -7.46 -0.71 10.47
CA LEU A 83 -7.21 -2.06 9.95
C LEU A 83 -6.76 -2.04 8.49
N SER A 84 -7.27 -1.12 7.67
CA SER A 84 -6.80 -0.94 6.28
C SER A 84 -5.33 -0.53 6.20
N ALA A 85 -4.79 0.15 7.23
CA ALA A 85 -3.35 0.47 7.31
C ALA A 85 -2.49 -0.76 7.67
N HIS A 86 -3.11 -1.82 8.20
CA HIS A 86 -2.45 -3.10 8.49
C HIS A 86 -2.37 -4.01 7.25
N VAL A 87 -2.96 -3.62 6.13
CA VAL A 87 -3.01 -4.43 4.93
C VAL A 87 -2.14 -3.81 3.84
N ILE A 88 -1.01 -4.45 3.54
CA ILE A 88 -0.03 -4.01 2.54
C ILE A 88 -0.38 -4.61 1.18
N LEU A 89 -0.27 -3.81 0.11
CA LEU A 89 -0.62 -4.20 -1.27
C LEU A 89 0.47 -4.98 -2.02
N ASP A 90 1.50 -5.43 -1.33
CA ASP A 90 2.59 -6.26 -1.86
C ASP A 90 2.84 -7.40 -0.87
N TYR A 91 3.49 -8.46 -1.35
CA TYR A 91 3.83 -9.63 -0.57
C TYR A 91 5.10 -9.40 0.25
N TYR A 92 5.02 -9.56 1.55
CA TYR A 92 6.12 -9.53 2.50
C TYR A 92 5.93 -10.68 3.48
N ASP A 93 6.86 -11.62 3.48
CA ASP A 93 6.99 -12.62 4.53
C ASP A 93 8.18 -12.30 5.43
N GLN A 94 8.31 -13.06 6.52
CA GLN A 94 9.41 -12.91 7.46
C GLN A 94 10.79 -13.00 6.81
N ILE A 95 10.94 -13.79 5.73
CA ILE A 95 12.22 -13.96 5.03
C ILE A 95 12.54 -12.73 4.19
N LYS A 96 11.59 -12.22 3.39
CA LYS A 96 11.72 -11.00 2.58
C LYS A 96 12.00 -9.79 3.47
N LEU A 97 11.32 -9.69 4.61
CA LEU A 97 11.54 -8.63 5.60
C LEU A 97 12.93 -8.69 6.25
N SER A 98 13.41 -9.89 6.59
CA SER A 98 14.75 -10.06 7.17
C SER A 98 15.87 -9.68 6.20
N LYS A 99 15.59 -9.80 4.89
CA LYS A 99 16.52 -9.55 3.76
C LYS A 99 16.36 -8.16 3.14
N LEU A 100 15.65 -7.22 3.78
CA LEU A 100 15.54 -5.85 3.29
C LEU A 100 16.95 -5.26 3.08
N GLN A 101 17.20 -4.80 1.85
CA GLN A 101 18.50 -4.22 1.46
C GLN A 101 18.70 -2.82 2.07
N LYS A 102 17.60 -2.09 2.22
CA LYS A 102 17.57 -0.78 2.90
C LYS A 102 17.13 -0.98 4.34
N ALA A 103 17.63 -0.14 5.23
CA ALA A 103 17.22 -0.14 6.64
C ALA A 103 15.72 0.16 6.81
N SER A 104 15.12 0.91 5.88
CA SER A 104 13.70 1.25 5.88
C SER A 104 13.13 1.22 4.46
N THR A 105 11.87 0.82 4.34
CA THR A 105 11.08 0.89 3.12
C THR A 105 9.69 1.40 3.43
N ILE A 106 9.12 2.15 2.49
CA ILE A 106 7.75 2.66 2.60
C ILE A 106 6.89 1.94 1.59
N VAL A 107 5.77 1.41 2.06
CA VAL A 107 4.86 0.57 1.29
C VAL A 107 3.45 1.14 1.29
N THR A 108 2.70 0.80 0.25
CA THR A 108 1.31 1.22 0.08
C THR A 108 0.38 0.22 0.79
N THR A 109 -0.60 0.74 1.53
CA THR A 109 -1.62 -0.07 2.20
C THR A 109 -2.98 0.07 1.53
N LEU A 110 -3.96 -0.76 1.94
CA LEU A 110 -5.35 -0.56 1.55
C LEU A 110 -5.87 0.81 2.00
N PHE A 111 -5.39 1.35 3.13
CA PHE A 111 -5.83 2.68 3.58
C PHE A 111 -5.43 3.76 2.58
N GLN A 112 -4.21 3.71 2.03
CA GLN A 112 -3.82 4.62 0.95
C GLN A 112 -4.66 4.40 -0.32
N ALA A 113 -4.86 3.15 -0.72
CA ALA A 113 -5.61 2.83 -1.93
C ALA A 113 -7.11 3.14 -1.83
N SER A 114 -7.64 3.34 -0.62
CA SER A 114 -9.02 3.79 -0.43
C SER A 114 -9.28 5.20 -0.95
N GLY A 115 -8.23 6.01 -1.10
CA GLY A 115 -8.33 7.43 -1.48
C GLY A 115 -8.84 8.35 -0.38
N ILE A 116 -9.10 7.82 0.82
CA ILE A 116 -9.52 8.59 1.99
C ILE A 116 -8.32 9.16 2.75
N ALA A 117 -7.17 8.47 2.68
CA ALA A 117 -5.96 8.86 3.39
C ALA A 117 -5.40 10.21 2.89
N ASP A 118 -4.99 11.07 3.82
CA ASP A 118 -4.36 12.36 3.55
C ASP A 118 -2.85 12.18 3.48
N ASP A 119 -2.21 12.82 2.49
CA ASP A 119 -0.76 12.78 2.30
C ASP A 119 -0.14 11.37 2.37
N ARG A 120 0.63 11.10 3.45
CA ARG A 120 1.34 9.83 3.68
C ARG A 120 0.72 8.97 4.76
N GLN A 121 -0.48 9.31 5.21
CA GLN A 121 -1.14 8.66 6.32
C GLN A 121 -1.47 7.20 6.02
N GLY A 122 -1.80 6.88 4.76
CA GLY A 122 -2.07 5.53 4.28
C GLY A 122 -0.81 4.73 3.93
N PHE A 123 0.38 5.31 3.99
CA PHE A 123 1.61 4.58 3.74
C PHE A 123 2.17 4.03 5.05
N LEU A 124 2.74 2.84 4.96
CA LEU A 124 3.36 2.15 6.08
C LEU A 124 4.89 2.18 5.92
N ASN A 125 5.60 2.54 6.98
CA ASN A 125 7.04 2.41 7.08
C ASN A 125 7.38 1.07 7.73
N ILE A 126 8.20 0.28 7.05
CA ILE A 126 8.78 -0.96 7.56
C ILE A 126 10.27 -0.74 7.72
N SER A 127 10.80 -0.96 8.92
CA SER A 127 12.21 -0.72 9.22
C SER A 127 12.85 -1.90 9.93
N LYS A 128 14.08 -2.20 9.52
CA LYS A 128 14.97 -3.15 10.19
C LYS A 128 15.78 -2.40 11.24
N THR A 129 15.54 -2.74 12.50
CA THR A 129 16.21 -2.15 13.68
C THR A 129 17.06 -3.20 14.38
N ALA A 130 17.83 -2.80 15.40
CA ALA A 130 18.58 -3.74 16.24
C ALA A 130 17.66 -4.73 16.99
N GLU A 131 16.43 -4.31 17.30
CA GLU A 131 15.41 -5.11 17.99
C GLU A 131 14.62 -6.03 17.04
N GLY A 132 14.83 -5.92 15.72
CA GLY A 132 14.09 -6.67 14.71
C GLY A 132 13.34 -5.78 13.73
N ILE A 133 12.33 -6.35 13.08
CA ILE A 133 11.50 -5.63 12.09
C ILE A 133 10.40 -4.87 12.83
N LYS A 134 10.32 -3.55 12.61
CA LYS A 134 9.30 -2.66 13.18
C LYS A 134 8.49 -2.00 12.08
N PHE A 135 7.25 -1.65 12.42
CA PHE A 135 6.25 -1.05 11.54
C PHE A 135 5.69 0.23 12.17
N GLY A 136 5.34 1.20 11.34
CA GLY A 136 4.68 2.42 11.77
C GLY A 136 4.13 3.21 10.59
N SER A 137 3.41 4.31 10.88
CA SER A 137 2.96 5.22 9.82
C SER A 137 4.16 5.85 9.10
N ALA A 138 4.04 6.06 7.79
CA ALA A 138 5.06 6.78 7.01
C ALA A 138 4.91 8.31 7.07
N MET A 139 3.98 8.82 7.88
CA MET A 139 3.87 10.25 8.19
C MET A 139 5.17 10.77 8.82
N LYS A 140 5.53 12.01 8.49
CA LYS A 140 6.78 12.62 8.98
C LYS A 140 6.75 12.70 10.51
N GLY A 141 7.76 12.13 11.16
CA GLY A 141 7.88 12.12 12.62
C GLY A 141 7.02 11.08 13.33
N ALA A 142 6.28 10.22 12.60
CA ALA A 142 5.52 9.15 13.22
C ALA A 142 6.45 8.05 13.76
N PRO A 143 6.16 7.50 14.95
CA PRO A 143 6.97 6.43 15.55
C PRO A 143 6.74 5.06 14.89
N LEU A 144 7.73 4.17 15.05
CA LEU A 144 7.61 2.75 14.73
C LEU A 144 7.12 1.99 15.98
N VAL A 145 5.81 1.88 16.12
CA VAL A 145 5.15 1.34 17.33
C VAL A 145 5.05 -0.18 17.34
N ALA A 146 4.79 -0.79 16.19
CA ALA A 146 4.52 -2.22 16.10
C ALA A 146 5.77 -3.02 15.74
N SER A 147 5.96 -4.18 16.37
CA SER A 147 7.07 -5.09 16.09
C SER A 147 6.57 -6.38 15.45
N LEU A 148 7.37 -6.98 14.56
CA LEU A 148 7.07 -8.30 13.98
C LEU A 148 7.22 -9.37 15.06
N VAL A 149 6.15 -10.10 15.37
CA VAL A 149 6.15 -11.19 16.35
C VAL A 149 6.49 -12.52 15.67
N LYS A 150 5.66 -12.95 14.71
CA LYS A 150 5.85 -14.22 13.98
C LYS A 150 5.16 -14.20 12.63
N SER A 151 5.54 -15.14 11.75
CA SER A 151 4.73 -15.52 10.59
C SER A 151 3.61 -16.44 11.05
N VAL A 152 2.36 -16.10 10.71
CA VAL A 152 1.17 -16.90 11.05
C VAL A 152 0.83 -17.83 9.90
N TYR A 153 0.79 -17.28 8.69
CA TYR A 153 0.47 -17.99 7.46
C TYR A 153 1.24 -17.38 6.30
N ALA A 154 1.70 -18.22 5.37
CA ALA A 154 2.33 -17.76 4.15
C ALA A 154 1.98 -18.68 2.98
N GLN A 155 1.41 -18.10 1.94
CA GLN A 155 1.32 -18.67 0.61
C GLN A 155 2.13 -17.77 -0.33
N PRO A 156 3.36 -18.19 -0.70
CA PRO A 156 4.28 -17.38 -1.48
C PRO A 156 3.64 -16.73 -2.71
N TYR A 157 3.96 -15.45 -2.94
CA TYR A 157 3.47 -14.62 -4.05
C TYR A 157 1.99 -14.20 -3.99
N ASN A 158 1.19 -14.79 -3.10
CA ASN A 158 -0.24 -14.48 -2.96
C ASN A 158 -0.56 -13.76 -1.65
N ILE A 159 -0.39 -14.43 -0.51
CA ILE A 159 -0.77 -13.89 0.79
C ILE A 159 0.23 -14.25 1.86
N SER A 160 0.59 -13.26 2.68
CA SER A 160 1.26 -13.50 3.96
C SER A 160 0.47 -12.88 5.10
N VAL A 161 0.35 -13.58 6.20
CA VAL A 161 -0.22 -13.09 7.46
C VAL A 161 0.89 -13.08 8.49
N LEU A 162 1.23 -11.88 8.97
CA LEU A 162 2.28 -11.64 9.93
C LEU A 162 1.66 -11.09 11.21
N GLN A 163 1.98 -11.66 12.37
CA GLN A 163 1.54 -11.10 13.63
C GLN A 163 2.39 -9.88 13.99
N VAL A 164 1.73 -8.80 14.41
CA VAL A 164 2.37 -7.60 14.93
C VAL A 164 1.92 -7.32 16.36
N SER A 165 2.78 -6.64 17.13
CA SER A 165 2.57 -6.45 18.57
C SER A 165 1.51 -5.40 18.93
N GLU A 166 1.28 -4.41 18.08
CA GLU A 166 0.45 -3.24 18.40
C GLU A 166 -0.30 -2.72 17.17
N PRO A 167 -1.48 -2.10 17.35
CA PRO A 167 -2.19 -1.40 16.28
C PRO A 167 -1.37 -0.21 15.76
N ILE A 168 -1.28 -0.10 14.44
CA ILE A 168 -0.63 1.02 13.76
C ILE A 168 -1.67 2.08 13.43
N GLU A 169 -1.69 3.13 14.25
CA GLU A 169 -2.55 4.29 14.05
C GLU A 169 -1.77 5.44 13.43
N ALA A 170 -2.20 5.89 12.26
CA ALA A 170 -1.58 7.04 11.63
C ALA A 170 -2.09 8.34 12.28
N PRO A 171 -1.24 9.35 12.52
CA PRO A 171 -1.67 10.62 13.10
C PRO A 171 -2.86 11.22 12.35
N GLY A 172 -3.93 11.57 13.07
CA GLY A 172 -5.13 12.19 12.50
C GLY A 172 -6.14 11.23 11.86
N ILE A 173 -5.95 9.92 11.94
CA ILE A 173 -6.83 8.92 11.29
C ILE A 173 -8.28 8.96 11.80
N GLU A 174 -8.46 9.46 13.03
CA GLU A 174 -9.75 9.64 13.70
C GLU A 174 -10.52 10.87 13.19
N ASN A 175 -9.81 11.91 12.73
CA ASN A 175 -10.40 13.22 12.41
C ASN A 175 -10.94 13.30 10.97
N MET A 176 -11.01 12.16 10.27
CA MET A 176 -11.41 12.12 8.87
C MET A 176 -12.93 12.04 8.70
N ALA A 177 -13.43 12.90 7.82
CA ALA A 177 -14.81 12.85 7.37
C ALA A 177 -15.12 11.48 6.74
N PRO A 178 -16.34 10.96 6.92
CA PRO A 178 -16.76 9.72 6.27
C PRO A 178 -16.59 9.80 4.75
N PRO A 179 -16.24 8.69 4.08
CA PRO A 179 -16.06 8.68 2.64
C PRO A 179 -17.33 9.20 1.94
N PRO A 180 -17.18 9.96 0.84
CA PRO A 180 -18.33 10.34 0.04
C PRO A 180 -19.04 9.08 -0.46
N PRO A 181 -20.39 9.06 -0.49
CA PRO A 181 -21.13 7.91 -0.98
C PRO A 181 -20.70 7.58 -2.42
N PRO A 182 -20.73 6.28 -2.81
CA PRO A 182 -20.41 5.88 -4.18
C PRO A 182 -21.20 6.72 -5.18
N ALA A 183 -20.52 7.30 -6.17
CA ALA A 183 -21.16 8.11 -7.19
C ALA A 183 -22.33 7.32 -7.78
N ALA A 184 -23.55 7.85 -7.63
CA ALA A 184 -24.72 7.23 -8.21
C ALA A 184 -24.49 7.10 -9.72
N VAL A 185 -24.51 5.86 -10.22
CA VAL A 185 -24.52 5.61 -11.66
C VAL A 185 -25.63 6.47 -12.28
N PRO A 186 -25.34 7.33 -13.27
CA PRO A 186 -26.37 8.14 -13.89
C PRO A 186 -27.42 7.19 -14.47
N LYS A 187 -28.65 7.29 -13.95
CA LYS A 187 -29.79 6.52 -14.46
C LYS A 187 -29.88 6.80 -15.95
N LYS A 188 -29.66 5.76 -16.77
CA LYS A 188 -29.83 5.79 -18.22
C LYS A 188 -31.23 6.36 -18.50
N ALA A 189 -31.29 7.53 -19.13
CA ALA A 189 -32.53 8.14 -19.57
C ALA A 189 -33.27 7.13 -20.47
N PRO A 190 -34.60 6.95 -20.30
CA PRO A 190 -35.39 6.16 -21.23
C PRO A 190 -35.23 6.71 -22.66
N ALA A 191 -34.95 5.82 -23.60
CA ALA A 191 -34.80 6.16 -25.00
C ALA A 191 -36.09 6.83 -25.54
N PRO A 192 -36.00 7.90 -26.35
CA PRO A 192 -37.15 8.46 -27.05
C PRO A 192 -37.73 7.44 -28.03
N ALA A 193 -39.05 7.22 -27.96
CA ALA A 193 -39.77 6.38 -28.93
C ALA A 193 -39.74 7.01 -30.34
N PRO A 194 -39.80 6.20 -31.43
CA PRO A 194 -39.73 6.70 -32.80
C PRO A 194 -40.95 7.52 -33.24
N ALA A 195 -40.70 8.58 -34.00
CA ALA A 195 -41.69 9.51 -34.53
C ALA A 195 -42.64 8.90 -35.58
N ALA A 196 -43.93 9.26 -35.50
CA ALA A 196 -44.91 9.09 -36.57
C ALA A 196 -45.21 10.45 -37.25
N LYS A 197 -45.42 10.41 -38.57
CA LYS A 197 -45.32 11.54 -39.52
C LYS A 197 -46.69 12.17 -39.88
N THR A 198 -46.74 13.53 -39.91
CA THR A 198 -47.31 14.47 -40.94
C THR A 198 -48.84 14.50 -41.27
N PRO A 199 -49.44 15.50 -41.99
CA PRO A 199 -49.02 16.84 -42.53
C PRO A 199 -50.13 17.97 -42.35
N PRO A 200 -50.30 19.02 -43.20
CA PRO A 200 -49.70 20.37 -43.10
C PRO A 200 -50.72 21.56 -43.13
N SER A 201 -50.28 22.79 -42.84
CA SER A 201 -50.85 24.00 -43.45
C SER A 201 -49.86 25.17 -43.46
N ALA A 202 -50.01 26.00 -44.50
CA ALA A 202 -49.00 26.75 -45.23
C ALA A 202 -48.88 28.26 -44.81
N PRO A 203 -47.92 29.03 -45.38
CA PRO A 203 -47.33 30.30 -44.89
C PRO A 203 -47.90 31.54 -45.66
N PRO A 204 -47.37 32.81 -45.73
CA PRO A 204 -45.98 33.35 -45.70
C PRO A 204 -45.80 34.57 -44.76
N THR A 205 -44.62 35.17 -44.49
CA THR A 205 -43.69 36.01 -45.29
C THR A 205 -42.55 36.46 -44.34
N ASP A 206 -41.40 37.02 -44.67
CA ASP A 206 -40.45 37.04 -45.80
C ASP A 206 -39.24 37.89 -45.26
N LYS A 207 -38.05 37.72 -45.85
CA LYS A 207 -36.85 38.61 -45.79
C LYS A 207 -35.90 38.63 -44.55
N THR A 208 -34.74 37.97 -44.72
CA THR A 208 -33.37 38.33 -44.23
C THR A 208 -32.89 39.68 -44.83
N PRO A 209 -31.63 40.17 -44.65
CA PRO A 209 -30.65 40.23 -43.54
C PRO A 209 -30.15 41.68 -43.24
N SER A 210 -29.48 41.93 -42.09
CA SER A 210 -28.16 42.64 -42.06
C SER A 210 -27.61 43.01 -40.68
N LYS A 211 -26.35 42.59 -40.48
CA LYS A 211 -25.18 43.45 -40.18
C LYS A 211 -24.96 43.95 -38.74
N ALA A 212 -23.89 43.40 -38.13
CA ALA A 212 -23.10 43.98 -37.05
C ALA A 212 -22.57 45.38 -37.43
N PRO A 213 -22.32 46.28 -36.46
CA PRO A 213 -20.94 46.38 -35.93
C PRO A 213 -20.84 46.78 -34.44
N ALA A 214 -19.77 46.29 -33.78
CA ALA A 214 -19.16 46.92 -32.58
C ALA A 214 -18.37 48.20 -32.99
N PRO A 215 -17.66 48.96 -32.13
CA PRO A 215 -17.47 48.88 -30.66
C PRO A 215 -17.61 50.24 -29.94
N SER A 216 -17.39 50.30 -28.62
CA SER A 216 -16.92 51.53 -27.95
C SER A 216 -16.07 51.20 -26.72
N LYS A 217 -14.93 51.90 -26.66
CA LYS A 217 -13.82 51.88 -25.71
C LYS A 217 -13.83 53.24 -25.00
N VAL A 218 -13.66 53.32 -23.67
CA VAL A 218 -12.88 54.38 -22.98
C VAL A 218 -12.35 53.83 -21.64
N GLU A 219 -11.07 54.12 -21.39
CA GLU A 219 -10.13 53.81 -20.29
C GLU A 219 -10.08 55.01 -19.28
N PRO A 220 -9.07 55.24 -18.41
CA PRO A 220 -8.77 54.60 -17.11
C PRO A 220 -8.60 55.64 -15.96
N SER A 221 -8.31 55.20 -14.74
CA SER A 221 -7.66 56.06 -13.71
C SER A 221 -6.87 55.23 -12.70
N THR A 222 -5.56 55.50 -12.59
CA THR A 222 -4.69 55.22 -11.42
C THR A 222 -4.39 56.56 -10.71
N PRO A 223 -3.92 56.57 -9.44
CA PRO A 223 -2.48 56.53 -9.13
C PRO A 223 -2.13 55.69 -7.88
N THR A 224 -1.06 54.88 -7.89
CA THR A 224 0.30 55.14 -7.33
C THR A 224 0.38 55.11 -5.80
N GLU A 225 1.06 54.10 -5.24
CA GLU A 225 2.33 54.28 -4.50
C GLU A 225 3.04 52.93 -4.24
N SER A 226 4.35 52.96 -4.41
CA SER A 226 5.37 52.02 -3.93
C SER A 226 6.33 52.87 -3.08
N PRO A 227 7.07 52.30 -2.11
CA PRO A 227 8.45 52.03 -2.46
C PRO A 227 9.03 50.73 -1.89
N THR A 228 9.85 50.13 -2.74
CA THR A 228 11.02 49.27 -2.52
C THR A 228 11.88 49.65 -1.31
N GLU A 229 12.39 48.66 -0.58
CA GLU A 229 13.77 48.65 -0.10
C GLU A 229 14.33 47.22 -0.09
N GLY A 230 15.58 47.10 -0.54
CA GLY A 230 16.31 45.84 -0.77
C GLY A 230 17.23 45.43 0.39
N PRO A 231 18.37 44.74 0.12
CA PRO A 231 18.77 43.53 0.81
C PRO A 231 19.84 43.72 1.91
N VAL A 232 19.86 42.82 2.90
CA VAL A 232 21.00 42.58 3.81
C VAL A 232 21.10 41.07 4.06
N ALA A 233 22.09 40.38 3.49
CA ALA A 233 23.45 40.18 3.99
C ALA A 233 23.55 39.09 5.08
N ALA A 234 24.46 38.16 4.81
CA ALA A 234 24.87 37.06 5.66
C ALA A 234 25.40 37.53 7.02
N ASP A 235 25.19 36.74 8.07
CA ASP A 235 26.14 36.67 9.17
C ASP A 235 26.11 35.29 9.85
N VAL A 236 27.30 34.72 9.95
CA VAL A 236 27.65 33.51 10.70
C VAL A 236 28.36 33.99 11.95
N PRO A 237 28.05 33.47 13.14
CA PRO A 237 29.03 33.49 14.23
C PRO A 237 29.59 32.09 14.46
N ALA A 238 30.92 32.02 14.37
CA ALA A 238 31.73 30.91 14.81
C ALA A 238 31.94 30.92 16.34
N ALA A 239 32.10 29.71 16.88
CA ALA A 239 33.01 29.28 17.96
C ALA A 239 32.93 29.90 19.38
N SER A 240 32.92 28.99 20.38
CA SER A 240 33.79 28.96 21.59
C SER A 240 33.49 27.67 22.39
N PRO A 241 34.30 27.23 23.39
CA PRO A 241 35.54 26.45 23.25
C PRO A 241 35.60 25.16 24.11
N LEU A 242 36.77 24.51 24.12
CA LEU A 242 37.21 23.29 24.83
C LEU A 242 36.81 23.13 26.32
N ALA A 243 36.67 21.87 26.75
CA ALA A 243 37.23 21.31 28.00
C ALA A 243 37.25 19.78 27.88
N ASP A 244 38.42 19.16 27.69
CA ASP A 244 39.24 18.47 28.70
C ASP A 244 38.68 17.12 29.21
N ALA A 245 39.41 16.06 28.88
CA ALA A 245 39.40 14.75 29.54
C ALA A 245 40.01 14.91 30.97
N PRO A 246 40.08 13.90 31.88
CA PRO A 246 40.48 12.52 31.58
C PRO A 246 39.84 11.43 32.48
N LEU A 247 40.07 10.17 32.10
CA LEU A 247 40.71 9.11 32.90
C LEU A 247 40.21 7.75 32.45
N ALA A 248 41.11 7.03 31.79
CA ALA A 248 41.09 5.59 31.72
C ALA A 248 41.38 5.05 33.13
N ASP A 249 40.62 4.03 33.54
CA ASP A 249 41.08 3.13 34.58
C ASP A 249 41.08 1.72 34.02
N GLU A 250 42.24 1.09 34.14
CA GLU A 250 42.48 -0.29 33.79
C GLU A 250 41.77 -1.18 34.80
N THR A 251 41.16 -2.27 34.36
CA THR A 251 41.03 -3.44 35.23
C THR A 251 41.35 -4.68 34.42
N THR A 252 42.61 -5.07 34.55
CA THR A 252 43.16 -6.37 34.17
C THR A 252 42.52 -7.47 35.01
N ALA A 253 42.01 -8.51 34.34
CA ALA A 253 41.76 -9.80 34.95
C ALA A 253 42.39 -10.91 34.07
N GLU A 254 43.47 -11.50 34.59
CA GLU A 254 43.96 -12.87 34.34
C GLU A 254 42.82 -13.90 34.47
N ALA A 255 42.74 -15.09 33.88
CA ALA A 255 43.55 -16.00 33.03
C ALA A 255 42.58 -17.15 32.58
N PRO A 256 42.96 -18.38 32.12
CA PRO A 256 44.14 -18.90 31.41
C PRO A 256 43.80 -19.74 30.13
N ALA A 257 44.87 -20.02 29.38
CA ALA A 257 45.27 -21.19 28.57
C ALA A 257 44.27 -22.24 27.98
N LYS A 258 44.49 -22.48 26.67
CA LYS A 258 44.58 -23.76 25.92
C LYS A 258 43.47 -24.81 26.08
N SER A 259 42.89 -25.22 24.94
CA SER A 259 42.89 -26.63 24.51
C SER A 259 42.59 -26.77 23.01
N ALA A 260 43.42 -27.58 22.36
CA ALA A 260 43.23 -28.06 20.99
C ALA A 260 42.30 -29.28 21.00
N SER A 261 41.46 -29.46 19.97
CA SER A 261 41.18 -30.81 19.48
C SER A 261 40.67 -30.79 18.05
N SER A 262 41.25 -31.69 17.28
CA SER A 262 41.00 -32.04 15.88
C SER A 262 39.70 -32.85 15.71
N LYS A 263 39.13 -32.84 14.49
CA LYS A 263 38.69 -33.99 13.65
C LYS A 263 37.53 -33.57 12.73
N MET A 264 37.74 -33.57 11.41
CA MET A 264 37.58 -34.66 10.41
C MET A 264 36.23 -34.58 9.67
N HIS A 265 36.37 -34.36 8.35
CA HIS A 265 35.50 -34.66 7.22
C HIS A 265 34.20 -35.45 7.48
N VAL A 266 33.10 -34.95 6.92
CA VAL A 266 32.14 -35.80 6.16
C VAL A 266 31.69 -35.00 4.93
N GLY A 267 31.97 -35.57 3.75
CA GLY A 267 31.49 -35.08 2.47
C GLY A 267 29.99 -35.36 2.30
N GLY A 268 29.28 -34.41 1.70
CA GLY A 268 27.91 -34.57 1.25
C GLY A 268 27.80 -34.06 -0.18
N ALA A 269 27.76 -35.00 -1.13
CA ALA A 269 27.49 -34.74 -2.53
C ALA A 269 26.07 -34.17 -2.68
N VAL A 270 25.92 -32.99 -3.31
CA VAL A 270 24.62 -32.50 -3.77
C VAL A 270 24.50 -32.83 -5.25
N VAL A 271 23.57 -33.73 -5.53
CA VAL A 271 23.16 -34.18 -6.86
C VAL A 271 22.57 -33.02 -7.64
N VAL A 272 23.14 -32.78 -8.82
CA VAL A 272 22.62 -31.91 -9.87
C VAL A 272 21.35 -32.55 -10.44
N VAL A 273 20.20 -31.89 -10.32
CA VAL A 273 19.01 -32.21 -11.13
C VAL A 273 18.90 -31.13 -12.20
N GLY A 274 19.55 -31.39 -13.34
CA GLY A 274 19.33 -30.63 -14.57
C GLY A 274 18.07 -31.15 -15.26
N LEU A 275 17.04 -30.30 -15.36
CA LEU A 275 15.87 -30.58 -16.19
C LEU A 275 16.19 -30.19 -17.64
N LEU A 276 16.76 -31.13 -18.39
CA LEU A 276 16.94 -31.06 -19.84
C LEU A 276 15.84 -31.91 -20.48
N ALA A 277 14.80 -31.26 -21.00
CA ALA A 277 13.80 -31.91 -21.84
C ALA A 277 14.11 -31.61 -23.31
N CYS A 278 14.84 -32.52 -23.94
CA CYS A 278 14.91 -32.67 -25.39
C CYS A 278 13.73 -33.51 -25.89
N MET A 279 13.28 -33.22 -27.13
CA MET A 279 12.75 -34.08 -28.21
C MET A 279 11.90 -33.16 -29.10
N VAL A 280 12.37 -32.63 -30.25
CA VAL A 280 12.65 -33.30 -31.54
C VAL A 280 11.55 -34.33 -31.85
N GLY A 281 10.80 -34.33 -32.93
CA GLY A 281 10.80 -33.61 -34.20
C GLY A 281 10.00 -34.48 -35.17
N PHE A 282 9.19 -33.87 -36.04
CA PHE A 282 8.77 -34.37 -37.36
C PHE A 282 8.20 -33.19 -38.15
#